data_AF-A0A7L2TSH1-F1
#
_entry.id   AF-A0A7L2TSH1-F1
#
_cell.length_a   1.000
_cell.length_b   1.000
_cell.length_c   1.000
_cell.angle_alpha   90.00
_cell.angle_beta   90.00
_cell.angle_gamma   90.00
#
_symmetry.space_group_name_H-M   'P 1'
#
loop_
_entity.id
_entity.type
_entity.pdbx_description
1 polymer ?
#
loop_
_entity_poly.entity_id
_entity_poly.type
_entity_poly.pdbx_seq_one_letter_code
_entity_poly.pdbx_strand_id
1 'polypeptide(L)'
;RRPLGTPSDPRGHSVTPCDPPALSPGRRALLSLVRRSRHREVPLRELQRGKAPPGARLGVPFLLHDLLGAQRLQSVPTAAGPLLRLADS
;
A
#
# COMPACT_ATOMS: atom_id res chain seq x y z
N ARG A 1 -32.38 17.44 28.94
CA ARG A 1 -31.09 17.02 28.34
C ARG A 1 -31.23 17.09 26.82
N ARG A 2 -30.77 18.16 26.17
CA ARG A 2 -30.72 18.27 24.69
C ARG A 2 -29.43 17.60 24.20
N PRO A 3 -29.45 16.83 23.09
CA PRO A 3 -28.22 16.34 22.50
C PRO A 3 -27.45 17.51 21.87
N LEU A 4 -26.16 17.57 22.18
CA LEU A 4 -25.21 18.56 21.68
C LEU A 4 -25.06 18.35 20.17
N GLY A 5 -25.54 19.31 19.38
CA GLY A 5 -25.48 19.27 17.93
C GLY A 5 -24.04 19.19 17.44
N THR A 6 -23.81 18.34 16.46
CA THR A 6 -22.54 18.31 15.72
C THR A 6 -22.37 19.64 14.97
N PRO A 7 -21.14 20.18 14.89
CA PRO A 7 -20.91 21.40 14.13
C PRO A 7 -21.16 21.11 12.65
N SER A 8 -22.21 21.71 12.10
CA SER A 8 -22.57 21.64 10.69
C SER A 8 -21.83 22.76 9.95
N ASP A 9 -20.98 22.40 8.99
CA ASP A 9 -20.38 23.34 8.03
C ASP A 9 -21.50 23.93 7.13
N PRO A 10 -21.51 25.24 6.85
CA PRO A 10 -22.57 25.90 6.07
C PRO A 10 -22.68 25.42 4.61
N ARG A 11 -21.84 24.49 4.16
CA ARG A 11 -21.87 23.92 2.79
C ARG A 11 -22.42 22.51 2.67
N GLY A 12 -23.01 21.90 3.69
CA GLY A 12 -23.77 20.63 3.55
C GLY A 12 -22.97 19.44 3.00
N HIS A 13 -21.64 19.52 2.96
CA HIS A 13 -20.79 18.40 2.56
C HIS A 13 -20.55 17.56 3.81
N SER A 14 -21.03 16.32 3.80
CA SER A 14 -20.60 15.31 4.75
C SER A 14 -19.09 15.16 4.60
N VAL A 15 -18.33 15.67 5.58
CA VAL A 15 -16.91 15.34 5.70
C VAL A 15 -16.88 13.86 6.07
N THR A 16 -16.73 12.99 5.06
CA THR A 16 -16.35 11.60 5.31
C THR A 16 -15.03 11.63 6.09
N PRO A 17 -14.91 10.90 7.21
CA PRO A 17 -13.63 10.78 7.89
C PRO A 17 -12.63 10.30 6.85
N CYS A 18 -11.56 11.07 6.64
CA CYS A 18 -10.58 10.88 5.59
C CYS A 18 -10.32 9.39 5.36
N ASP A 19 -10.92 8.85 4.30
CA ASP A 19 -10.60 7.52 3.82
C ASP A 19 -9.09 7.56 3.52
N PRO A 20 -8.28 6.64 4.06
CA PRO A 20 -6.85 6.64 3.79
C PRO A 20 -6.64 6.69 2.27
N PRO A 21 -5.72 7.51 1.76
CA PRO A 21 -5.63 7.86 0.34
C PRO A 21 -5.74 6.58 -0.49
N ALA A 22 -6.83 6.49 -1.26
CA ALA A 22 -7.21 5.29 -1.99
C ALA A 22 -6.00 4.81 -2.80
N LEU A 23 -5.41 3.71 -2.32
CA LEU A 23 -4.14 3.22 -2.81
C LEU A 23 -4.29 2.89 -4.29
N SER A 24 -3.40 3.41 -5.14
CA SER A 24 -3.51 3.20 -6.59
C SER A 24 -3.65 1.69 -6.92
N PRO A 25 -4.41 1.31 -7.97
CA PRO A 25 -4.72 -0.09 -8.25
C PRO A 25 -3.47 -0.97 -8.34
N GLY A 26 -2.39 -0.43 -8.91
CA GLY A 26 -1.08 -1.11 -8.98
C GLY A 26 -0.44 -1.35 -7.62
N ARG A 27 -0.42 -0.34 -6.73
CA ARG A 27 0.08 -0.48 -5.35
C ARG A 27 -0.74 -1.50 -4.56
N ARG A 28 -2.08 -1.47 -4.68
CA ARG A 28 -2.99 -2.40 -3.98
C ARG A 28 -2.79 -3.83 -4.43
N ALA A 29 -2.61 -4.04 -5.72
CA ALA A 29 -2.31 -5.36 -6.28
C ALA A 29 -0.94 -5.89 -5.82
N LEU A 30 0.08 -5.02 -5.76
CA LEU A 30 1.41 -5.36 -5.24
C LEU A 30 1.35 -5.79 -3.76
N LEU A 31 0.71 -4.99 -2.90
CA LEU A 31 0.53 -5.34 -1.50
C LEU A 31 -0.29 -6.62 -1.33
N SER A 32 -1.32 -6.82 -2.16
CA SER A 32 -2.11 -8.06 -2.14
C SER A 32 -1.30 -9.28 -2.57
N LEU A 33 -0.30 -9.10 -3.44
CA LEU A 33 0.61 -10.17 -3.84
C LEU A 33 1.56 -10.54 -2.70
N VAL A 34 2.15 -9.54 -2.02
CA VAL A 34 2.98 -9.77 -0.83
C VAL A 34 2.16 -10.34 0.33
N ARG A 35 0.90 -9.92 0.51
CA ARG A 35 0.00 -10.49 1.54
C ARG A 35 -0.32 -11.96 1.31
N ARG A 36 -0.37 -12.38 0.05
CA ARG A 36 -0.66 -13.76 -0.36
C ARG A 36 0.59 -14.63 -0.42
N SER A 37 1.78 -14.05 -0.34
CA SER A 37 3.01 -14.83 -0.32
C SER A 37 3.20 -15.53 1.02
N ARG A 38 3.97 -16.61 1.01
CA ARG A 38 4.35 -17.29 2.24
C ARG A 38 5.12 -16.30 3.13
N HIS A 39 4.76 -16.26 4.40
CA HIS A 39 5.37 -15.39 5.42
C HIS A 39 5.19 -13.89 5.21
N ARG A 40 4.30 -13.43 4.31
CA ARG A 40 4.12 -11.99 4.03
C ARG A 40 5.40 -11.30 3.53
N GLU A 41 6.28 -12.09 2.93
CA GLU A 41 7.59 -11.71 2.43
C GLU A 41 7.78 -12.20 0.99
N VAL A 42 8.43 -11.41 0.15
CA VAL A 42 8.73 -11.78 -1.24
C VAL A 42 10.15 -11.34 -1.62
N PRO A 43 10.96 -12.21 -2.24
CA PRO A 43 12.25 -11.81 -2.81
C PRO A 43 12.09 -10.73 -3.87
N LEU A 44 12.90 -9.68 -3.80
CA LEU A 44 12.86 -8.58 -4.78
C LEU A 44 12.97 -9.10 -6.22
N ARG A 45 13.87 -10.07 -6.44
CA ARG A 45 14.09 -10.72 -7.74
C ARG A 45 12.84 -11.44 -8.27
N GLU A 46 12.05 -12.06 -7.41
CA GLU A 46 10.81 -12.75 -7.80
C GLU A 46 9.73 -11.74 -8.13
N LEU A 47 9.66 -10.65 -7.36
CA LEU A 47 8.72 -9.57 -7.60
C LEU A 47 8.99 -8.86 -8.93
N GLN A 48 10.27 -8.64 -9.25
CA GLN A 48 10.71 -8.03 -10.51
C GLN A 48 10.58 -8.97 -11.71
N ARG A 49 10.73 -10.29 -11.52
CA ARG A 49 10.50 -11.29 -12.57
C ARG A 49 9.02 -11.57 -12.81
N GLY A 50 8.16 -11.29 -11.83
CA GLY A 50 6.73 -11.48 -11.91
C GLY A 50 6.03 -10.51 -12.89
N LYS A 51 4.81 -10.88 -13.30
CA LYS A 51 3.99 -10.03 -14.16
C LYS A 51 3.58 -8.77 -13.42
N ALA A 52 3.82 -7.60 -14.03
CA ALA A 52 3.44 -6.32 -13.46
C ALA A 52 1.91 -6.30 -13.19
N PRO A 53 1.47 -5.88 -11.99
CA PRO A 53 0.06 -5.86 -11.68
C PRO A 53 -0.72 -4.88 -12.56
N PRO A 54 -2.02 -5.13 -12.80
CA PRO A 54 -2.86 -4.21 -13.56
C PRO A 54 -2.89 -2.83 -12.88
N GLY A 55 -2.60 -1.78 -13.65
CA GLY A 55 -2.44 -0.41 -13.13
C GLY A 55 -0.99 -0.01 -12.81
N ALA A 56 0.00 -0.89 -12.99
CA ALA A 56 1.42 -0.55 -12.94
C ALA A 56 1.90 0.16 -14.21
N ARG A 57 1.36 1.35 -14.49
CA ARG A 57 1.71 2.16 -15.68
C ARG A 57 3.21 2.47 -15.78
N LEU A 58 3.89 2.61 -14.64
CA LEU A 58 5.32 2.91 -14.54
C LEU A 58 6.18 1.66 -14.20
N GLY A 59 5.57 0.47 -14.20
CA GLY A 59 6.23 -0.79 -13.87
C GLY A 59 6.33 -1.10 -12.37
N VAL A 60 6.74 -2.33 -12.06
CA VAL A 60 6.98 -2.84 -10.70
C VAL A 60 8.03 -2.03 -9.91
N PRO A 61 9.21 -1.66 -10.46
CA PRO A 61 10.23 -0.97 -9.68
C PRO A 61 9.76 0.39 -9.16
N PHE A 62 9.02 1.16 -9.97
CA PHE A 62 8.47 2.45 -9.53
C PHE A 62 7.50 2.28 -8.35
N LEU A 63 6.53 1.38 -8.49
CA LEU A 63 5.57 1.09 -7.43
C LEU A 63 6.25 0.59 -6.15
N LEU A 64 7.36 -0.13 -6.30
CA LEU A 64 8.13 -0.59 -5.15
C LEU A 64 8.78 0.57 -4.40
N HIS A 65 9.48 1.46 -5.10
CA HIS A 65 10.07 2.66 -4.50
C HIS A 65 9.01 3.49 -3.77
N ASP A 66 7.84 3.59 -4.37
CA ASP A 66 6.70 4.32 -3.84
C ASP A 66 6.09 3.67 -2.57
N LEU A 67 6.01 2.33 -2.54
CA LEU A 67 5.55 1.58 -1.36
C LEU A 67 6.58 1.56 -0.23
N LEU A 68 7.87 1.52 -0.56
CA LEU A 68 8.97 1.65 0.41
C LEU A 68 8.98 3.06 1.01
N GLY A 69 8.85 4.10 0.19
CA GLY A 69 8.75 5.49 0.64
C GLY A 69 7.51 5.76 1.48
N ALA A 70 6.40 5.10 1.18
CA ALA A 70 5.17 5.17 1.97
C ALA A 70 5.18 4.27 3.23
N GLN A 71 6.30 3.63 3.55
CA GLN A 71 6.47 2.71 4.69
C GLN A 71 5.43 1.58 4.72
N ARG A 72 4.93 1.14 3.56
CA ARG A 72 3.99 0.00 3.44
C ARG A 72 4.72 -1.31 3.22
N LEU A 73 5.93 -1.24 2.66
CA LEU A 73 6.86 -2.34 2.54
C LEU A 73 8.17 -1.96 3.23
N GLN A 74 8.89 -2.95 3.71
CA GLN A 74 10.24 -2.83 4.24
C GLN A 74 11.18 -3.72 3.42
N SER A 75 12.36 -3.20 3.10
CA SER A 75 13.43 -3.96 2.45
C SER A 75 14.33 -4.54 3.53
N VAL A 76 14.43 -5.87 3.58
CA VAL A 76 15.27 -6.61 4.52
C VAL A 76 16.44 -7.22 3.75
N PRO A 77 17.69 -6.83 4.03
CA PRO A 77 18.85 -7.44 3.39
C PRO A 77 19.03 -8.87 3.91
N THR A 78 19.17 -9.84 3.00
CA THR A 78 19.51 -11.23 3.36
C THR A 78 20.66 -11.75 2.53
N ALA A 79 21.26 -12.87 2.96
CA ALA A 79 22.35 -13.53 2.24
C ALA A 79 21.97 -13.95 0.80
N ALA A 80 20.68 -14.16 0.52
CA ALA A 80 20.18 -14.51 -0.82
C ALA A 80 19.76 -13.29 -1.65
N GLY A 81 19.89 -12.08 -1.11
CA GLY A 81 19.45 -10.82 -1.71
C GLY A 81 18.34 -10.12 -0.90
N PRO A 82 17.90 -8.92 -1.33
CA PRO A 82 16.88 -8.16 -0.62
C PRO A 82 15.51 -8.83 -0.67
N LEU A 83 14.89 -8.96 0.51
CA LEU A 83 13.50 -9.39 0.71
C LEU A 83 12.61 -8.18 0.95
N LEU A 84 11.37 -8.26 0.49
CA LEU A 84 10.36 -7.25 0.74
C LEU A 84 9.33 -7.83 1.70
N ARG A 85 9.20 -7.21 2.88
CA ARG A 85 8.24 -7.57 3.91
C ARG A 85 7.15 -6.51 3.99
N LEU A 86 5.93 -6.93 4.32
CA LEU A 86 4.88 -5.98 4.70
C LEU A 86 5.24 -5.27 6.01
N ALA A 87 5.12 -3.95 6.03
CA ALA A 87 5.17 -3.22 7.28
C ALA A 87 3.94 -3.62 8.13
N ASP A 88 4.17 -4.07 9.36
CA ASP A 88 3.09 -4.24 10.34
C ASP A 88 2.49 -2.87 10.64
N SER A 89 1.18 -2.76 10.51
CA SER A 89 0.38 -1.54 10.70
C SER A 89 -0.72 -1.81 11.71
#